data_AF-A0A7S2NPV7-F1
#
_entry.id   AF-A0A7S2NPV7-F1
#
_cell.length_a   1.000
_cell.length_b   1.000
_cell.length_c   1.000
_cell.angle_alpha   90.00
_cell.angle_beta   90.00
_cell.angle_gamma   90.00
#
_symmetry.space_group_name_H-M   'P 1'
#
loop_
_entity.id
_entity.type
_entity.pdbx_description
1 polymer ?
#
loop_
_entity_poly.entity_id
_entity_poly.type
_entity_poly.pdbx_seq_one_letter_code
_entity_poly.pdbx_strand_id
1 'polypeptide(L)'
;APLAGEPSALWLGAAAARVALLLRSEAYTLDGPLGGNLPSVCEVAVLPILFLLGRDTLRRAPFTLAWVVAAAACFARRNHLSLADDAHADALFLFAHSLEFLASFAYLLRSALIDVPRGDVSAGFAHLLMPVQQALAAYYWLQAFDFSPTLVGAGLPFEALQIGCCAQLGAYLGASALHFAEVLDRNEASDGLALGGSHAGAVAM
;
A
#
# COMPACT_ATOMS: atom_id res chain seq x y z
N ALA A 1 -2.34 -14.55 2.49
CA ALA A 1 -1.75 -13.23 2.76
C ALA A 1 -2.71 -12.10 2.36
N PRO A 2 -2.83 -11.03 3.17
CA PRO A 2 -3.67 -9.86 2.89
C PRO A 2 -3.20 -9.05 1.67
N LEU A 3 -1.95 -9.24 1.23
CA LEU A 3 -1.41 -8.65 0.00
C LEU A 3 -1.82 -9.39 -1.27
N ALA A 4 -2.34 -10.61 -1.21
CA ALA A 4 -2.64 -11.40 -2.39
C ALA A 4 -3.90 -10.90 -3.14
N GLY A 5 -3.92 -11.06 -4.46
CA GLY A 5 -5.08 -10.74 -5.30
C GLY A 5 -5.09 -9.28 -5.78
N GLU A 6 -6.22 -8.61 -5.60
CA GLU A 6 -6.46 -7.23 -6.05
C GLU A 6 -5.45 -6.21 -5.50
N PRO A 7 -5.10 -6.22 -4.19
CA PRO A 7 -4.10 -5.30 -3.65
C PRO A 7 -2.74 -5.45 -4.34
N SER A 8 -2.25 -6.69 -4.53
CA SER A 8 -0.99 -6.94 -5.23
C SER A 8 -1.00 -6.52 -6.70
N ALA A 9 -2.13 -6.65 -7.40
CA ALA A 9 -2.25 -6.22 -8.79
C ALA A 9 -2.15 -4.69 -8.93
N LEU A 10 -2.79 -3.96 -8.02
CA LEU A 10 -2.72 -2.49 -7.99
C LEU A 10 -1.33 -2.01 -7.57
N TRP A 11 -0.73 -2.67 -6.58
CA TRP A 11 0.65 -2.43 -6.17
C TRP A 11 1.67 -2.71 -7.27
N LEU A 12 1.48 -3.77 -8.05
CA LEU A 12 2.31 -4.04 -9.21
C LEU A 12 2.26 -2.88 -10.20
N GLY A 13 1.06 -2.35 -10.48
CA GLY A 13 0.90 -1.19 -11.35
C GLY A 13 1.59 0.06 -10.80
N ALA A 14 1.47 0.31 -9.51
CA ALA A 14 2.15 1.41 -8.83
C ALA A 14 3.68 1.26 -8.90
N ALA A 15 4.20 0.08 -8.57
CA ALA A 15 5.63 -0.22 -8.65
C ALA A 15 6.17 -0.11 -10.08
N ALA A 16 5.41 -0.59 -11.07
CA ALA A 16 5.78 -0.45 -12.48
C ALA A 16 5.82 1.03 -12.91
N ALA A 17 4.88 1.85 -12.44
CA ALA A 17 4.88 3.29 -12.67
C ALA A 17 6.09 3.98 -12.04
N ARG A 18 6.50 3.58 -10.83
CA ARG A 18 7.72 4.10 -10.18
C ARG A 18 8.99 3.69 -10.91
N VAL A 19 9.11 2.43 -11.33
CA VAL A 19 10.25 2.00 -12.14
C VAL A 19 10.30 2.76 -13.47
N ALA A 20 9.14 2.97 -14.12
CA ALA A 20 9.08 3.81 -15.32
C ALA A 20 9.49 5.27 -15.04
N LEU A 21 9.14 5.80 -13.87
CA LEU A 21 9.55 7.14 -13.44
C LEU A 21 11.06 7.23 -13.20
N LEU A 22 11.66 6.25 -12.52
CA LEU A 22 13.11 6.16 -12.29
C LEU A 22 13.90 6.13 -13.60
N LEU A 23 13.35 5.52 -14.65
CA LEU A 23 13.97 5.48 -15.97
C LEU A 23 13.84 6.80 -16.74
N ARG A 24 12.95 7.71 -16.32
CA ARG A 24 12.66 8.96 -17.02
C ARG A 24 13.23 10.19 -16.34
N SER A 25 13.21 10.24 -15.01
CA SER A 25 13.61 11.43 -14.26
C SER A 25 14.25 11.08 -12.94
N GLU A 26 15.38 11.73 -12.66
CA GLU A 26 16.04 11.73 -11.36
C GLU A 26 15.41 12.74 -10.39
N ALA A 27 14.54 13.64 -10.85
CA ALA A 27 13.92 14.66 -9.99
C ALA A 27 13.03 14.06 -8.87
N TYR A 28 12.60 12.81 -9.04
CA TYR A 28 11.77 12.08 -8.10
C TYR A 28 12.54 11.03 -7.27
N THR A 29 13.88 10.99 -7.36
CA THR A 29 14.67 10.10 -6.51
C THR A 29 14.82 10.68 -5.11
N LEU A 30 14.40 9.93 -4.10
CA LEU A 30 14.63 10.27 -2.70
C LEU A 30 16.10 10.01 -2.34
N ASP A 31 16.86 11.06 -2.10
CA ASP A 31 18.17 10.98 -1.47
C ASP A 31 18.00 10.60 0.01
N GLY A 32 18.08 9.29 0.28
CA GLY A 32 17.99 8.76 1.64
C GLY A 32 19.31 8.90 2.41
N PRO A 33 19.27 8.88 3.76
CA PRO A 33 20.47 8.96 4.61
C PRO A 33 21.45 7.79 4.43
N LEU A 34 20.97 6.67 3.86
CA LEU A 34 21.78 5.50 3.51
C LEU A 34 22.55 5.68 2.19
N GLY A 35 22.20 6.70 1.39
CA GLY A 35 22.82 7.00 0.10
C GLY A 35 22.61 5.91 -0.97
N GLY A 36 22.79 6.32 -2.23
CA GLY A 36 22.85 5.41 -3.38
C GLY A 36 21.51 4.82 -3.82
N ASN A 37 21.59 3.82 -4.70
CA ASN A 37 20.43 3.29 -5.46
C ASN A 37 19.64 2.21 -4.71
N LEU A 38 19.79 2.09 -3.38
CA LEU A 38 19.15 1.02 -2.60
C LEU A 38 17.61 1.05 -2.69
N PRO A 39 16.94 2.22 -2.59
CA PRO A 39 15.49 2.29 -2.79
C PRO A 39 15.08 1.81 -4.19
N SER A 40 15.81 2.24 -5.22
CA SER A 40 15.55 1.86 -6.62
C SER A 40 15.71 0.35 -6.86
N VAL A 41 16.74 -0.28 -6.27
CA VAL A 41 16.95 -1.73 -6.37
C VAL A 41 15.81 -2.50 -5.69
N CYS A 42 15.36 -2.05 -4.52
CA CYS A 42 14.22 -2.64 -3.81
C CYS A 42 12.93 -2.53 -4.63
N GLU A 43 12.68 -1.40 -5.28
CA GLU A 43 11.52 -1.20 -6.15
C GLU A 43 11.51 -2.15 -7.36
N VAL A 44 12.68 -2.40 -7.97
CA VAL A 44 12.77 -3.36 -9.07
C VAL A 44 12.63 -4.80 -8.56
N ALA A 45 13.23 -5.10 -7.42
CA ALA A 45 13.23 -6.45 -6.84
C ALA A 45 11.83 -6.91 -6.38
N VAL A 46 10.91 -5.99 -6.05
CA VAL A 46 9.56 -6.35 -5.60
C VAL A 46 8.61 -6.69 -6.76
N LEU A 47 8.88 -6.24 -7.99
CA LEU A 47 8.03 -6.47 -9.17
C LEU A 47 7.73 -7.96 -9.46
N PRO A 48 8.70 -8.90 -9.47
CA PRO A 48 8.43 -10.31 -9.74
C PRO A 48 7.52 -10.91 -8.66
N ILE A 49 7.72 -10.51 -7.40
CA ILE A 49 6.93 -11.00 -6.26
C ILE A 49 5.48 -10.52 -6.39
N LEU A 50 5.28 -9.22 -6.67
CA LEU A 50 3.95 -8.66 -6.88
C LEU A 50 3.25 -9.25 -8.11
N PHE A 51 4.00 -9.52 -9.17
CA PHE A 51 3.48 -10.19 -10.35
C PHE A 51 2.98 -11.58 -10.02
N LEU A 52 3.76 -12.38 -9.29
CA LEU A 52 3.35 -13.72 -8.88
C LEU A 52 2.11 -13.70 -7.97
N LEU A 53 2.00 -12.71 -7.07
CA LEU A 53 0.86 -12.56 -6.17
C LEU A 53 -0.41 -12.02 -6.87
N GLY A 54 -0.25 -11.19 -7.90
CA GLY A 54 -1.35 -10.52 -8.60
C GLY A 54 -1.80 -11.19 -9.90
N ARG A 55 -1.01 -12.14 -10.46
CA ARG A 55 -1.26 -12.73 -11.80
C ARG A 55 -2.65 -13.32 -11.96
N ASP A 56 -3.21 -13.91 -10.92
CA ASP A 56 -4.52 -14.57 -10.99
C ASP A 56 -5.63 -13.52 -11.11
N THR A 57 -5.50 -12.39 -10.41
CA THR A 57 -6.40 -11.24 -10.56
C THR A 57 -6.27 -10.61 -11.95
N LEU A 58 -5.05 -10.44 -12.45
CA LEU A 58 -4.81 -9.91 -13.81
C LEU A 58 -5.53 -10.75 -14.88
N ARG A 59 -5.54 -12.08 -14.72
CA ARG A 59 -6.21 -13.01 -15.65
C ARG A 59 -7.73 -13.02 -15.46
N ARG A 60 -8.22 -12.90 -14.22
CA ARG A 60 -9.63 -13.03 -13.90
C ARG A 60 -10.45 -11.79 -14.27
N ALA A 61 -9.90 -10.59 -14.09
CA ALA A 61 -10.63 -9.33 -14.28
C ALA A 61 -9.81 -8.28 -15.06
N PRO A 62 -9.34 -8.59 -16.28
CA PRO A 62 -8.46 -7.70 -17.04
C PRO A 62 -9.15 -6.38 -17.41
N PHE A 63 -10.44 -6.41 -17.75
CA PHE A 63 -11.19 -5.20 -18.10
C PHE A 63 -11.39 -4.27 -16.91
N THR A 64 -11.71 -4.81 -15.74
CA THR A 64 -11.85 -4.01 -14.52
C THR A 64 -10.53 -3.34 -14.17
N LEU A 65 -9.42 -4.09 -14.23
CA LEU A 65 -8.10 -3.53 -13.98
C LEU A 65 -7.73 -2.45 -15.01
N ALA A 66 -8.02 -2.68 -16.30
CA ALA A 66 -7.80 -1.69 -17.35
C ALA A 66 -8.59 -0.40 -17.11
N TRP A 67 -9.86 -0.50 -16.68
CA TRP A 67 -10.66 0.66 -16.32
C TRP A 67 -10.10 1.41 -15.12
N VAL A 68 -9.67 0.70 -14.08
CA VAL A 68 -9.04 1.30 -12.90
C VAL A 68 -7.75 2.02 -13.28
N VAL A 69 -6.89 1.38 -14.07
CA VAL A 69 -5.65 1.97 -14.58
C VAL A 69 -5.94 3.21 -15.44
N ALA A 70 -6.91 3.14 -16.34
CA ALA A 70 -7.29 4.28 -17.18
C ALA A 70 -7.85 5.45 -16.36
N ALA A 71 -8.67 5.16 -15.35
CA ALA A 71 -9.22 6.17 -14.46
C ALA A 71 -8.11 6.85 -13.64
N ALA A 72 -7.20 6.07 -13.06
CA ALA A 72 -6.05 6.58 -12.32
C ALA A 72 -5.13 7.41 -13.23
N ALA A 73 -4.85 6.97 -14.46
CA ALA A 73 -4.03 7.72 -15.41
C ALA A 73 -4.69 9.04 -15.83
N CYS A 74 -6.01 9.03 -16.03
CA CYS A 74 -6.78 10.24 -16.33
C CYS A 74 -6.76 11.24 -15.16
N PHE A 75 -6.96 10.73 -13.94
CA PHE A 75 -6.88 11.53 -12.71
C PHE A 75 -5.48 12.15 -12.55
N ALA A 76 -4.44 11.34 -12.73
CA ALA A 76 -3.06 11.77 -12.60
C ALA A 76 -2.68 12.85 -13.61
N ARG A 77 -3.06 12.68 -14.87
CA ARG A 77 -2.83 13.66 -15.93
C ARG A 77 -3.49 15.01 -15.63
N ARG A 78 -4.63 15.01 -14.93
CA ARG A 78 -5.35 16.24 -14.57
C ARG A 78 -4.81 16.93 -13.30
N ASN A 79 -4.03 16.23 -12.47
CA ASN A 79 -3.57 16.72 -11.17
C ASN A 79 -2.06 16.48 -10.96
N HIS A 80 -1.20 16.82 -11.92
CA HIS A 80 0.23 16.51 -11.83
C HIS A 80 1.05 17.67 -11.23
N LEU A 81 2.18 17.31 -10.62
CA LEU A 81 3.21 18.26 -10.18
C LEU A 81 4.03 18.76 -11.38
N SER A 82 4.96 19.68 -11.16
CA SER A 82 5.93 20.15 -12.15
C SER A 82 7.32 20.10 -11.54
N LEU A 83 7.78 18.89 -11.19
CA LEU A 83 9.09 18.68 -10.53
C LEU A 83 10.16 18.28 -11.55
N ALA A 84 9.79 17.49 -12.56
CA ALA A 84 10.72 16.95 -13.55
C ALA A 84 10.81 17.80 -14.82
N ASP A 85 10.03 18.89 -14.93
CA ASP A 85 9.78 19.62 -16.19
C ASP A 85 9.33 18.72 -17.36
N ASP A 86 8.87 17.50 -17.05
CA ASP A 86 8.31 16.51 -17.97
C ASP A 86 6.94 16.08 -17.46
N ALA A 87 5.89 16.61 -18.10
CA ALA A 87 4.50 16.35 -17.75
C ALA A 87 4.17 14.85 -17.71
N HIS A 88 4.86 13.99 -18.48
CA HIS A 88 4.66 12.56 -18.41
C HIS A 88 5.28 11.93 -17.16
N ALA A 89 6.47 12.37 -16.75
CA ALA A 89 7.11 11.93 -15.51
C ALA A 89 6.29 12.41 -14.30
N ASP A 90 5.85 13.66 -14.30
CA ASP A 90 5.05 14.19 -13.19
C ASP A 90 3.69 13.51 -13.07
N ALA A 91 3.05 13.16 -14.20
CA ALA A 91 1.82 12.38 -14.21
C ALA A 91 2.05 10.93 -13.75
N LEU A 92 3.18 10.30 -14.10
CA LEU A 92 3.52 8.96 -13.63
C LEU A 92 3.67 8.92 -12.10
N PHE A 93 4.23 9.98 -11.51
CA PHE A 93 4.35 10.10 -10.06
C PHE A 93 2.99 10.07 -9.36
N LEU A 94 2.03 10.92 -9.79
CA LEU A 94 0.70 10.92 -9.20
C LEU A 94 -0.08 9.64 -9.54
N PHE A 95 0.13 9.09 -10.73
CA PHE A 95 -0.48 7.83 -11.13
C PHE A 95 -0.08 6.68 -10.19
N ALA A 96 1.21 6.59 -9.82
CA ALA A 96 1.68 5.61 -8.85
C ALA A 96 0.96 5.75 -7.50
N HIS A 97 0.89 6.98 -6.96
CA HIS A 97 0.18 7.27 -5.70
C HIS A 97 -1.31 6.93 -5.77
N SER A 98 -1.94 7.16 -6.92
CA SER A 98 -3.36 6.86 -7.14
C SER A 98 -3.62 5.36 -7.09
N LEU A 99 -2.74 4.55 -7.69
CA LEU A 99 -2.84 3.09 -7.63
C LEU A 99 -2.57 2.55 -6.22
N GLU A 100 -1.60 3.12 -5.49
CA GLU A 100 -1.37 2.75 -4.09
C GLU A 100 -2.52 3.09 -3.17
N PHE A 101 -3.19 4.22 -3.43
CA PHE A 101 -4.40 4.61 -2.72
C PHE A 101 -5.48 3.54 -2.93
N LEU A 102 -5.74 3.14 -4.17
CA LEU A 102 -6.71 2.08 -4.43
C LEU A 102 -6.29 0.74 -3.80
N ALA A 103 -4.99 0.44 -3.81
CA ALA A 103 -4.47 -0.77 -3.19
C ALA A 103 -4.63 -0.79 -1.67
N SER A 104 -4.45 0.35 -0.98
CA SER A 104 -4.63 0.43 0.48
C SER A 104 -6.09 0.19 0.88
N PHE A 105 -7.05 0.72 0.11
CA PHE A 105 -8.46 0.41 0.33
C PHE A 105 -8.78 -1.05 0.02
N ALA A 106 -8.27 -1.60 -1.09
CA ALA A 106 -8.43 -3.02 -1.38
C ALA A 106 -7.86 -3.90 -0.27
N TYR A 107 -6.72 -3.50 0.31
CA TYR A 107 -6.10 -4.17 1.46
C TYR A 107 -6.98 -4.10 2.72
N LEU A 108 -7.53 -2.93 3.03
CA LEU A 108 -8.47 -2.76 4.15
C LEU A 108 -9.73 -3.60 3.95
N LEU A 109 -10.38 -3.51 2.78
CA LEU A 109 -11.58 -4.28 2.47
C LEU A 109 -11.30 -5.78 2.59
N ARG A 110 -10.14 -6.23 2.09
CA ARG A 110 -9.74 -7.63 2.22
C ARG A 110 -9.54 -8.05 3.67
N SER A 111 -8.92 -7.21 4.47
CA SER A 111 -8.72 -7.46 5.91
C SER A 111 -10.05 -7.47 6.67
N ALA A 112 -11.04 -6.69 6.24
CA ALA A 112 -12.36 -6.62 6.87
C ALA A 112 -13.32 -7.73 6.41
N LEU A 113 -13.15 -8.26 5.19
CA LEU A 113 -14.13 -9.15 4.56
C LEU A 113 -13.63 -10.60 4.39
N ILE A 114 -12.32 -10.84 4.45
CA ILE A 114 -11.74 -12.16 4.23
C ILE A 114 -10.99 -12.62 5.47
N ASP A 115 -11.43 -13.73 6.05
CA ASP A 115 -10.69 -14.44 7.08
C ASP A 115 -9.34 -14.92 6.53
N VAL A 116 -8.25 -14.30 6.96
CA VAL A 116 -6.90 -14.71 6.55
C VAL A 116 -6.50 -15.98 7.32
N PRO A 117 -6.07 -17.05 6.63
CA PRO A 117 -5.63 -18.28 7.29
C PRO A 117 -4.44 -18.06 8.25
N ARG A 118 -4.43 -18.84 9.32
CA ARG A 118 -3.53 -18.80 10.49
C ARG A 118 -2.03 -18.67 10.17
N GLY A 119 -1.29 -18.06 11.10
CA GLY A 119 0.13 -18.37 11.37
C GLY A 119 1.15 -17.78 10.40
N ASP A 120 0.71 -16.95 9.45
CA ASP A 120 1.63 -16.30 8.52
C ASP A 120 2.26 -15.07 9.20
N VAL A 121 3.43 -15.25 9.82
CA VAL A 121 4.22 -14.17 10.44
C VAL A 121 4.43 -13.01 9.46
N SER A 122 4.47 -13.32 8.15
CA SER A 122 4.52 -12.35 7.06
C SER A 122 3.32 -11.41 7.03
N ALA A 123 2.11 -11.92 7.33
CA ALA A 123 0.90 -11.11 7.40
C ALA A 123 0.94 -10.12 8.57
N GLY A 124 1.34 -10.58 9.76
CA GLY A 124 1.50 -9.71 10.93
C GLY A 124 2.55 -8.62 10.70
N PHE A 125 3.67 -8.97 10.06
CA PHE A 125 4.70 -8.00 9.67
C PHE A 125 4.16 -6.96 8.68
N ALA A 126 3.38 -7.36 7.67
CA ALA A 126 2.76 -6.43 6.74
C ALA A 126 1.79 -5.47 7.45
N HIS A 127 0.96 -5.96 8.38
CA HIS A 127 0.07 -5.11 9.17
C HIS A 127 0.82 -4.12 10.09
N LEU A 128 2.11 -4.34 10.38
CA LEU A 128 2.93 -3.36 11.11
C LEU A 128 3.69 -2.41 10.18
N LEU A 129 4.33 -2.96 9.15
CA LEU A 129 5.19 -2.19 8.25
C LEU A 129 4.41 -1.21 7.39
N MET A 130 3.22 -1.61 6.92
CA MET A 130 2.41 -0.80 6.00
C MET A 130 1.98 0.55 6.59
N PRO A 131 1.42 0.62 7.81
CA PRO A 131 1.14 1.90 8.46
C PRO A 131 2.39 2.76 8.65
N VAL A 132 3.53 2.17 9.02
CA VAL A 132 4.78 2.93 9.24
C VAL A 132 5.24 3.58 7.94
N GLN A 133 5.25 2.83 6.84
CA GLN A 133 5.61 3.37 5.52
C GLN A 133 4.67 4.52 5.11
N GLN A 134 3.37 4.37 5.31
CA GLN A 134 2.42 5.43 4.98
C GLN A 134 2.44 6.61 5.95
N ALA A 135 2.82 6.41 7.21
CA ALA A 135 3.01 7.50 8.15
C ALA A 135 4.18 8.40 7.73
N LEU A 136 5.26 7.81 7.22
CA LEU A 136 6.38 8.56 6.67
C LEU A 136 5.98 9.34 5.40
N ALA A 137 5.20 8.71 4.51
CA ALA A 137 4.69 9.39 3.32
C ALA A 137 3.75 10.55 3.66
N ALA A 138 2.81 10.35 4.59
CA ALA A 138 1.90 11.39 5.06
C ALA A 138 2.67 12.53 5.77
N TYR A 139 3.64 12.19 6.61
CA TYR A 139 4.53 13.17 7.24
C TYR A 139 5.27 14.01 6.20
N TYR A 140 5.80 13.38 5.15
CA TYR A 140 6.51 14.09 4.09
C TYR A 140 5.61 15.15 3.44
N TRP A 141 4.41 14.78 2.98
CA TRP A 141 3.52 15.69 2.25
C TRP A 141 2.78 16.71 3.11
N LEU A 142 2.58 16.43 4.40
CA LEU A 142 1.91 17.35 5.32
C LEU A 142 2.88 18.34 5.97
N GLN A 143 4.12 17.93 6.22
CA GLN A 143 5.02 18.67 7.10
C GLN A 143 6.40 18.94 6.51
N ALA A 144 6.96 18.02 5.72
CA ALA A 144 8.33 18.16 5.21
C ALA A 144 8.39 18.85 3.85
N PHE A 145 7.33 18.76 3.06
CA PHE A 145 7.27 19.30 1.71
C PHE A 145 6.35 20.51 1.65
N ASP A 146 6.96 21.69 1.64
CA ASP A 146 6.24 22.95 1.61
C ASP A 146 5.53 23.17 0.27
N PHE A 147 4.31 23.69 0.34
CA PHE A 147 3.57 24.09 -0.84
C PHE A 147 4.32 25.18 -1.59
N SER A 148 4.53 24.96 -2.89
CA SER A 148 4.98 25.99 -3.81
C SER A 148 4.11 26.01 -5.07
N PRO A 149 3.57 27.17 -5.46
CA PRO A 149 2.75 27.29 -6.66
C PRO A 149 3.54 26.99 -7.94
N THR A 150 4.87 27.12 -7.92
CA THR A 150 5.73 26.82 -9.07
C THR A 150 5.86 25.33 -9.35
N LEU A 151 5.51 24.48 -8.37
CA LEU A 151 5.58 23.02 -8.48
C LEU A 151 4.24 22.40 -8.91
N VAL A 152 3.23 23.23 -9.21
CA VAL A 152 1.93 22.78 -9.69
C VAL A 152 1.94 22.76 -11.22
N GLY A 153 1.91 21.57 -11.82
CA GLY A 153 1.78 21.40 -13.26
C GLY A 153 0.34 21.61 -13.74
N ALA A 154 -0.61 20.92 -13.10
CA ALA A 154 -2.04 21.13 -13.33
C ALA A 154 -2.89 20.67 -12.13
N GLY A 155 -4.08 21.26 -11.96
CA GLY A 155 -5.07 20.82 -10.98
C GLY A 155 -4.67 21.12 -9.54
N LEU A 156 -4.94 20.16 -8.65
CA LEU A 156 -4.69 20.25 -7.20
C LEU A 156 -3.80 19.08 -6.73
N PRO A 157 -2.53 19.02 -7.19
CA PRO A 157 -1.66 17.87 -6.96
C PRO A 157 -1.29 17.72 -5.48
N PHE A 158 -1.05 18.83 -4.77
CA PHE A 158 -0.67 18.81 -3.35
C PHE A 158 -1.82 18.28 -2.49
N GLU A 159 -3.03 18.77 -2.70
CA GLU A 159 -4.23 18.34 -1.99
C GLU A 159 -4.53 16.86 -2.28
N ALA A 160 -4.38 16.43 -3.53
CA ALA A 160 -4.55 15.04 -3.91
C ALA A 160 -3.55 14.12 -3.18
N LEU A 161 -2.29 14.52 -3.08
CA LEU A 161 -1.24 13.77 -2.38
C LEU A 161 -1.47 13.76 -0.87
N GLN A 162 -1.77 14.91 -0.25
CA GLN A 162 -2.02 15.01 1.19
C GLN A 162 -3.23 14.17 1.61
N ILE A 163 -4.36 14.33 0.92
CA ILE A 163 -5.58 13.55 1.18
C ILE A 163 -5.31 12.07 0.90
N GLY A 164 -4.64 11.76 -0.20
CA GLY A 164 -4.29 10.41 -0.60
C GLY A 164 -3.44 9.69 0.46
N CYS A 165 -2.35 10.29 0.91
CA CYS A 165 -1.46 9.72 1.92
C CYS A 165 -2.15 9.58 3.29
N CYS A 166 -2.95 10.57 3.72
CA CYS A 166 -3.74 10.48 4.94
C CYS A 166 -4.75 9.32 4.89
N ALA A 167 -5.45 9.18 3.76
CA ALA A 167 -6.42 8.13 3.56
C ALA A 167 -5.76 6.74 3.47
N GLN A 168 -4.61 6.64 2.80
CA GLN A 168 -3.79 5.43 2.76
C GLN A 168 -3.36 5.01 4.17
N LEU A 169 -2.83 5.95 4.96
CA LEU A 169 -2.46 5.71 6.35
C LEU A 169 -3.66 5.23 7.17
N GLY A 170 -4.80 5.89 7.06
CA GLY A 170 -6.04 5.48 7.73
C GLY A 170 -6.48 4.08 7.32
N ALA A 171 -6.39 3.73 6.03
CA ALA A 171 -6.75 2.42 5.53
C ALA A 171 -5.85 1.31 6.09
N TYR A 172 -4.53 1.52 6.11
CA TYR A 172 -3.63 0.53 6.70
C TYR A 172 -3.77 0.46 8.21
N LEU A 173 -3.92 1.57 8.93
CA LEU A 173 -4.19 1.56 10.37
C LEU A 173 -5.48 0.79 10.71
N GLY A 174 -6.54 0.99 9.92
CA GLY A 174 -7.79 0.24 10.06
C GLY A 174 -7.57 -1.26 9.84
N ALA A 175 -6.82 -1.63 8.81
CA ALA A 175 -6.49 -3.02 8.53
C ALA A 175 -5.65 -3.66 9.64
N SER A 176 -4.71 -2.90 10.21
CA SER A 176 -3.89 -3.33 11.36
C SER A 176 -4.73 -3.50 12.62
N ALA A 177 -5.64 -2.56 12.90
CA ALA A 177 -6.52 -2.64 14.05
C ALA A 177 -7.43 -3.88 13.99
N LEU A 178 -8.01 -4.16 12.82
CA LEU A 178 -8.80 -5.38 12.58
C LEU A 178 -7.96 -6.64 12.81
N HIS A 179 -6.75 -6.68 12.25
CA HIS A 179 -5.85 -7.80 12.45
C HIS A 179 -5.50 -8.03 13.93
N PHE A 180 -5.18 -6.97 14.68
CA PHE A 180 -4.87 -7.10 16.09
C PHE A 180 -6.08 -7.47 16.95
N ALA A 181 -7.27 -6.95 16.63
CA ALA A 181 -8.50 -7.36 17.30
C ALA A 181 -8.76 -8.86 17.12
N GLU A 182 -8.62 -9.37 15.90
CA GLU A 182 -8.74 -10.80 15.62
C GLU A 182 -7.70 -11.65 16.36
N VAL A 183 -6.46 -11.16 16.48
CA VAL A 183 -5.40 -11.86 17.23
C VAL A 183 -5.70 -11.90 18.72
N LEU A 184 -6.19 -10.80 19.30
CA LEU A 184 -6.51 -10.70 20.73
C LEU A 184 -7.70 -11.59 21.11
N ASP A 185 -8.83 -11.49 20.41
CA ASP A 185 -10.02 -12.30 20.66
C ASP A 185 -9.71 -13.81 20.63
N ARG A 186 -8.77 -14.21 19.76
CA ARG A 186 -8.37 -15.62 19.61
C ARG A 186 -7.43 -16.09 20.72
N ASN A 187 -6.58 -15.22 21.25
CA ASN A 187 -5.72 -15.56 22.38
C ASN A 187 -6.57 -15.80 23.65
N GLU A 188 -7.57 -14.94 23.88
CA GLU A 188 -8.52 -15.10 24.99
C GLU A 188 -9.32 -16.41 24.90
N ALA A 189 -9.79 -16.77 23.70
CA ALA A 189 -10.50 -18.02 23.47
C ALA A 189 -9.61 -19.26 23.71
N SER A 190 -8.31 -19.17 23.36
CA SER A 190 -7.35 -20.27 23.55
C SER A 190 -6.98 -20.48 25.01
N ASP A 191 -6.76 -19.40 25.76
CA ASP A 191 -6.50 -19.44 27.20
C ASP A 191 -7.71 -19.97 27.99
N GLY A 192 -8.93 -19.60 27.59
CA GLY A 192 -10.16 -20.14 28.18
C GLY A 192 -10.32 -21.65 27.99
N LEU A 193 -9.95 -22.18 26.82
CA LEU A 193 -9.96 -23.62 26.55
C LEU A 193 -8.88 -24.37 27.35
N ALA A 194 -7.70 -23.79 27.52
CA ALA A 194 -6.62 -24.38 28.32
C ALA A 194 -6.99 -24.50 29.81
N LEU A 195 -7.66 -23.48 30.36
CA LEU A 195 -8.14 -23.47 31.74
C LEU A 195 -9.34 -24.41 31.96
N GLY A 196 -10.25 -24.51 30.97
CA GLY A 196 -11.39 -25.44 31.02
C GLY A 196 -10.98 -26.92 30.92
N GLY A 197 -9.95 -27.24 30.14
CA GLY A 197 -9.41 -28.60 29.98
C GLY A 197 -8.73 -29.14 31.25
N SER A 198 -8.14 -28.26 32.07
CA SER A 198 -7.47 -28.67 33.32
C SER A 198 -8.44 -29.11 34.43
N HIS A 199 -9.70 -28.69 34.38
CA HIS A 199 -10.70 -29.08 35.39
C HIS A 199 -11.45 -30.38 35.03
N ALA A 200 -11.59 -30.71 33.75
CA ALA A 200 -12.23 -31.95 33.32
C ALA A 200 -11.37 -33.21 33.59
N GLY A 201 -10.03 -33.07 33.64
CA GLY A 201 -9.12 -34.17 33.97
C GLY A 201 -9.03 -34.50 35.47
N ALA A 202 -9.47 -33.61 36.35
CA ALA A 202 -9.37 -33.78 37.81
C ALA A 202 -10.60 -34.46 38.45
N VAL A 203 -11.68 -34.69 37.69
CA VAL A 203 -12.92 -35.32 38.19
C VAL A 203 -13.04 -36.78 37.69
N ALA A 204 -12.04 -37.30 36.97
CA ALA A 204 -12.01 -38.65 36.42
C ALA A 204 -11.03 -39.61 37.15
N MET A 205 -10.63 -39.30 38.39
CA MET A 205 -9.92 -40.21 39.31
C MET A 205 -10.70 -40.36 40.60
#